data_AF-A0A2E7MXF8-F1
#
_entry.id   AF-A0A2E7MXF8-F1
#
_cell.length_a   1.000
_cell.length_b   1.000
_cell.length_c   1.000
_cell.angle_alpha   90.00
_cell.angle_beta   90.00
_cell.angle_gamma   90.00
#
_symmetry.space_group_name_H-M   'P 1'
#
loop_
_entity.id
_entity.type
_entity.pdbx_description
1 polymer ?
#
loop_
_entity_poly.entity_id
_entity_poly.type
_entity_poly.pdbx_seq_one_letter_code
_entity_poly.pdbx_strand_id
1 'polypeptide(L)'
;MVLMYTPIDLPEMKVDRDEFIKWHESKRKRNQDNIAYSTKDFIAPWLVSFAFHKDYGWCNRFLKVIPNFQDILYNHLPYNDVVYVNFLEQKIPCQLHQDVGSRPDKEDEPGSYKAFMVYDKPLMYFQEKRDVEDKIYINHPNHLTKWFAINNYDALHAADLPKSPDRKIIMTILGKLNKEKHQEILKRSLEKYKDYTISF
;
A
#
# COMPACT_ATOMS: atom_id res chain seq x y z
N MET A 1 15.64 -11.02 13.24
CA MET A 1 14.55 -11.26 12.30
C MET A 1 13.66 -10.03 12.31
N VAL A 2 13.67 -9.28 11.21
CA VAL A 2 12.95 -8.04 10.98
C VAL A 2 11.74 -8.36 10.09
N LEU A 3 10.56 -7.91 10.49
CA LEU A 3 9.33 -8.06 9.70
C LEU A 3 9.40 -7.14 8.48
N MET A 4 9.28 -7.71 7.28
CA MET A 4 9.31 -6.98 6.02
C MET A 4 7.91 -6.73 5.46
N TYR A 5 7.04 -7.74 5.57
CA TYR A 5 5.70 -7.73 5.01
C TYR A 5 4.75 -8.54 5.87
N THR A 6 3.53 -8.04 6.04
CA THR A 6 2.44 -8.82 6.65
C THR A 6 1.09 -8.43 6.04
N PRO A 7 0.20 -9.39 5.74
CA PRO A 7 -1.22 -9.09 5.57
C PRO A 7 -1.81 -8.54 6.87
N ILE A 8 -2.80 -7.67 6.76
CA ILE A 8 -3.38 -6.96 7.90
C ILE A 8 -4.82 -7.41 8.15
N ASP A 9 -5.15 -7.63 9.41
CA ASP A 9 -6.46 -8.03 9.87
C ASP A 9 -7.35 -6.80 10.11
N LEU A 10 -8.00 -6.38 9.04
CA LEU A 10 -8.94 -5.27 9.00
C LEU A 10 -10.25 -5.71 8.33
N PRO A 11 -11.36 -5.00 8.57
CA PRO A 11 -12.63 -5.31 7.93
C PRO A 11 -12.53 -5.33 6.40
N GLU A 12 -13.40 -6.14 5.80
CA GLU A 12 -13.52 -6.20 4.35
C GLU A 12 -13.88 -4.82 3.77
N MET A 13 -13.15 -4.41 2.74
CA MET A 13 -13.47 -3.22 1.97
C MET A 13 -14.47 -3.59 0.86
N LYS A 14 -15.68 -3.02 0.89
CA LYS A 14 -16.72 -3.27 -0.10
C LYS A 14 -16.41 -2.45 -1.36
N VAL A 15 -15.76 -3.08 -2.33
CA VAL A 15 -15.30 -2.44 -3.56
C VAL A 15 -15.92 -3.13 -4.76
N ASP A 16 -16.67 -2.39 -5.56
CA ASP A 16 -16.93 -2.78 -6.95
C ASP A 16 -15.65 -2.51 -7.76
N ARG A 17 -15.01 -3.58 -8.22
CA ARG A 17 -13.73 -3.52 -8.94
C ARG A 17 -13.83 -2.67 -10.21
N ASP A 18 -14.91 -2.81 -10.97
CA ASP A 18 -15.06 -2.16 -12.27
C ASP A 18 -15.39 -0.67 -12.10
N GLU A 19 -16.28 -0.34 -11.16
CA GLU A 19 -16.55 1.06 -10.81
C GLU A 19 -15.32 1.74 -10.22
N PHE A 20 -14.53 1.03 -9.39
CA PHE A 20 -13.26 1.54 -8.89
C PHE A 20 -12.27 1.82 -10.01
N ILE A 21 -12.12 0.88 -10.94
CA ILE A 21 -11.27 1.08 -12.11
C ILE A 21 -11.74 2.32 -12.88
N LYS A 22 -13.02 2.42 -13.27
CA LYS A 22 -13.54 3.59 -14.01
C LYS A 22 -13.27 4.90 -13.28
N TRP A 23 -13.50 4.94 -11.97
CA TRP A 23 -13.21 6.12 -11.15
C TRP A 23 -11.71 6.47 -11.19
N HIS A 24 -10.83 5.49 -10.93
CA HIS A 24 -9.39 5.70 -10.94
C HIS A 24 -8.93 6.23 -12.30
N GLU A 25 -9.40 5.66 -13.40
CA GLU A 25 -9.03 6.11 -14.75
C GLU A 25 -9.46 7.54 -15.05
N SER A 26 -10.60 7.97 -14.51
CA SER A 26 -11.08 9.35 -14.66
C SER A 26 -10.30 10.39 -13.83
N LYS A 27 -9.50 9.94 -12.85
CA LYS A 27 -8.80 10.79 -11.88
C LYS A 27 -7.29 10.68 -11.90
N ARG A 28 -6.75 9.58 -12.44
CA ARG A 28 -5.32 9.29 -12.39
C ARG A 28 -4.53 10.27 -13.24
N LYS A 29 -3.42 10.75 -12.68
CA LYS A 29 -2.41 11.55 -13.37
C LYS A 29 -1.04 10.93 -13.15
N ARG A 30 -0.06 11.23 -14.01
CA ARG A 30 1.32 10.81 -13.74
C ARG A 30 1.79 11.52 -12.46
N ASN A 31 2.37 10.77 -11.52
CA ASN A 31 2.97 11.39 -10.34
C ASN A 31 4.23 12.14 -10.80
N GLN A 32 4.23 13.47 -10.69
CA GLN A 32 5.39 14.31 -11.00
C GLN A 32 6.13 14.75 -9.73
N ASP A 33 5.47 14.72 -8.56
CA ASP A 33 5.86 15.57 -7.43
C ASP A 33 6.37 14.85 -6.18
N ASN A 34 6.48 13.52 -6.14
CA ASN A 34 6.56 12.87 -4.82
C ASN A 34 7.37 11.59 -4.66
N ILE A 35 8.55 11.51 -5.25
CA ILE A 35 9.55 10.58 -4.72
C ILE A 35 10.92 11.23 -4.85
N ALA A 36 11.69 11.24 -3.77
CA ALA A 36 13.04 11.79 -3.63
C ALA A 36 14.08 11.01 -4.47
N TYR A 37 13.85 10.91 -5.77
CA TYR A 37 14.84 10.46 -6.74
C TYR A 37 15.42 11.72 -7.36
N SER A 38 16.62 12.08 -6.94
CA SER A 38 17.35 13.29 -7.34
C SER A 38 17.83 13.27 -8.81
N THR A 39 17.15 12.55 -9.70
CA THR A 39 17.56 12.35 -11.09
C THR A 39 16.58 13.04 -12.03
N LYS A 40 17.13 13.93 -12.87
CA LYS A 40 16.41 14.84 -13.78
C LYS A 40 15.52 14.13 -14.82
N ASP A 41 15.68 12.82 -14.99
CA ASP A 41 14.98 11.98 -15.97
C ASP A 41 14.13 10.86 -15.33
N PHE A 42 13.87 10.92 -14.02
CA PHE A 42 13.08 9.90 -13.35
C PHE A 42 11.60 9.98 -13.71
N ILE A 43 11.06 8.91 -14.31
CA ILE A 43 9.63 8.75 -14.54
C ILE A 43 9.07 7.90 -13.40
N ALA A 44 8.16 8.47 -12.61
CA ALA A 44 7.50 7.71 -11.55
C ALA A 44 6.74 6.50 -12.12
N PRO A 45 6.83 5.31 -11.49
CA PRO A 45 6.25 4.10 -12.04
C PRO A 45 4.71 4.07 -12.01
N TRP A 46 4.12 5.06 -11.32
CA TRP A 46 2.72 5.09 -10.95
C TRP A 46 1.93 6.13 -11.75
N LEU A 47 0.72 5.75 -12.16
CA LEU A 47 -0.38 6.71 -12.28
C LEU A 47 -1.07 6.82 -10.93
N VAL A 48 -1.40 8.04 -10.51
CA VAL A 48 -1.85 8.34 -9.16
C VAL A 48 -3.17 9.08 -9.16
N SER A 49 -4.09 8.62 -8.33
CA SER A 49 -5.32 9.34 -7.96
C SER A 49 -5.39 9.51 -6.45
N PHE A 50 -6.02 10.57 -5.98
CA PHE A 50 -6.23 10.83 -4.55
C PHE A 50 -7.72 10.67 -4.18
N ALA A 51 -7.99 9.91 -3.13
CA ALA A 51 -9.30 9.91 -2.47
C ALA A 51 -9.40 10.97 -1.39
N PHE A 52 -8.29 11.26 -0.71
CA PHE A 52 -8.23 12.23 0.37
C PHE A 52 -6.85 12.88 0.45
N HIS A 53 -6.80 14.15 0.81
CA HIS A 53 -5.61 14.87 1.24
C HIS A 53 -6.00 15.86 2.33
N LYS A 54 -5.19 16.03 3.38
CA LYS A 54 -5.50 16.91 4.51
C LYS A 54 -5.85 18.34 4.11
N ASP A 55 -5.24 18.85 3.04
CA ASP A 55 -5.43 20.22 2.55
C ASP A 55 -6.62 20.37 1.59
N TYR A 56 -7.14 19.27 1.02
CA TYR A 56 -8.17 19.29 -0.02
C TYR A 56 -9.45 18.53 0.37
N GLY A 57 -9.42 17.77 1.47
CA GLY A 57 -10.52 16.93 1.91
C GLY A 57 -10.78 15.71 1.01
N TRP A 58 -11.99 15.18 1.09
CA TRP A 58 -12.42 13.97 0.40
C TRP A 58 -12.85 14.23 -1.06
N CYS A 59 -12.52 13.27 -1.94
CA CYS A 59 -13.17 13.14 -3.22
C CYS A 59 -14.56 12.51 -3.03
N ASN A 60 -15.64 13.30 -3.07
CA ASN A 60 -17.01 12.80 -2.86
C ASN A 60 -17.40 11.64 -3.80
N ARG A 61 -16.83 11.59 -5.01
CA ARG A 61 -17.10 10.50 -5.97
C ARG A 61 -16.47 9.18 -5.54
N PHE A 62 -15.33 9.22 -4.84
CA PHE A 62 -14.67 8.03 -4.30
C PHE A 62 -15.51 7.37 -3.20
N LEU A 63 -16.15 8.15 -2.33
CA LEU A 63 -16.99 7.61 -1.25
C LEU A 63 -18.18 6.79 -1.76
N LYS A 64 -18.61 7.00 -3.02
CA LYS A 64 -19.64 6.17 -3.66
C LYS A 64 -19.10 4.84 -4.18
N VAL A 65 -17.82 4.78 -4.51
CA VAL A 65 -17.13 3.58 -5.03
C VAL A 65 -16.83 2.61 -3.89
N ILE A 66 -16.47 3.13 -2.72
CA ILE A 66 -16.13 2.34 -1.53
C ILE A 66 -16.92 2.88 -0.33
N PRO A 67 -18.21 2.52 -0.21
CA PRO A 67 -19.12 3.16 0.74
C PRO A 67 -18.75 2.95 2.21
N ASN A 68 -18.07 1.84 2.55
CA ASN A 68 -17.63 1.58 3.92
C ASN A 68 -16.21 2.06 4.22
N PHE A 69 -15.57 2.82 3.32
CA PHE A 69 -14.16 3.20 3.51
C PHE A 69 -13.94 4.12 4.71
N GLN A 70 -14.83 5.10 4.92
CA GLN A 70 -14.68 6.04 6.03
C GLN A 70 -14.84 5.35 7.39
N ASP A 71 -15.76 4.40 7.48
CA ASP A 71 -15.91 3.57 8.69
C ASP A 71 -14.61 2.81 9.00
N ILE A 72 -14.03 2.13 8.00
CA ILE A 72 -12.74 1.45 8.16
C ILE A 72 -11.63 2.43 8.58
N LEU A 73 -11.56 3.59 7.92
CA LEU A 73 -10.51 4.57 8.18
C LEU A 73 -10.55 5.15 9.59
N TYR A 74 -11.74 5.52 10.07
CA TYR A 74 -11.87 6.23 11.34
C TYR A 74 -12.04 5.29 12.53
N ASN A 75 -12.63 4.11 12.32
CA ASN A 75 -12.94 3.18 13.42
C ASN A 75 -11.93 2.03 13.54
N HIS A 76 -11.29 1.62 12.44
CA HIS A 76 -10.49 0.40 12.41
C HIS A 76 -9.00 0.61 12.11
N LEU A 77 -8.64 1.63 11.33
CA LEU A 77 -7.24 1.93 11.02
C LEU A 77 -6.55 2.69 12.18
N PRO A 78 -5.23 2.51 12.36
CA PRO A 78 -4.52 3.05 13.52
C PRO A 78 -3.98 4.46 13.25
N TYR A 79 -4.82 5.38 12.77
CA TYR A 79 -4.41 6.76 12.51
C TYR A 79 -5.14 7.72 13.45
N ASN A 80 -4.38 8.59 14.11
CA ASN A 80 -4.92 9.75 14.81
C ASN A 80 -5.32 10.83 13.78
N ASP A 81 -4.42 11.06 12.81
CA ASP A 81 -4.62 12.03 11.74
C ASP A 81 -4.21 11.42 10.41
N VAL A 82 -5.08 11.46 9.41
CA VAL A 82 -4.76 10.99 8.06
C VAL A 82 -4.23 12.17 7.25
N VAL A 83 -3.08 11.99 6.59
CA VAL A 83 -2.47 12.98 5.71
C VAL A 83 -2.99 12.83 4.29
N TYR A 84 -2.98 11.62 3.76
CA TYR A 84 -3.57 11.34 2.44
C TYR A 84 -4.00 9.89 2.30
N VAL A 85 -4.90 9.68 1.34
CA VAL A 85 -5.27 8.37 0.79
C VAL A 85 -5.11 8.46 -0.72
N ASN A 86 -4.17 7.70 -1.27
CA ASN A 86 -3.89 7.67 -2.70
C ASN A 86 -3.94 6.25 -3.27
N PHE A 87 -3.96 6.16 -4.59
CA PHE A 87 -3.92 4.91 -5.34
C PHE A 87 -2.81 4.98 -6.35
N LEU A 88 -1.98 3.94 -6.40
CA LEU A 88 -0.81 3.83 -7.26
C LEU A 88 -1.04 2.70 -8.26
N GLU A 89 -1.26 3.05 -9.53
CA GLU A 89 -1.34 2.08 -10.62
C GLU A 89 -0.01 1.93 -11.32
N GLN A 90 0.53 0.71 -11.37
CA GLN A 90 1.82 0.43 -12.02
C GLN A 90 1.71 0.53 -13.55
N LYS A 91 2.58 1.33 -14.18
CA LYS A 91 2.68 1.43 -15.65
C LYS A 91 4.07 1.16 -16.22
N ILE A 92 5.09 1.09 -15.38
CA ILE A 92 6.45 0.67 -15.72
C ILE A 92 7.02 -0.18 -14.56
N PRO A 93 8.12 -0.94 -14.74
CA PRO A 93 8.71 -1.72 -13.67
C PRO A 93 9.04 -0.85 -12.45
N CYS A 94 8.66 -1.33 -11.27
CA CYS A 94 9.00 -0.65 -10.02
C CYS A 94 10.34 -1.19 -9.54
N GLN A 95 11.36 -0.33 -9.61
CA GLN A 95 12.73 -0.68 -9.23
C GLN A 95 12.83 -0.98 -7.73
N LEU A 96 13.89 -1.69 -7.36
CA LEU A 96 14.16 -2.07 -5.98
C LEU A 96 14.43 -0.85 -5.08
N HIS A 97 13.57 -0.63 -4.10
CA HIS A 97 13.58 0.56 -3.26
C HIS A 97 13.05 0.30 -1.85
N GLN A 98 13.18 1.31 -1.00
CA GLN A 98 12.55 1.40 0.31
C GLN A 98 11.61 2.60 0.31
N ASP A 99 10.53 2.53 1.08
CA ASP A 99 9.60 3.63 1.21
C ASP A 99 10.21 4.75 2.07
N VAL A 100 10.22 5.98 1.56
CA VAL A 100 10.83 7.14 2.26
C VAL A 100 9.80 8.08 2.88
N GLY A 101 8.59 8.17 2.32
CA GLY A 101 7.60 9.19 2.70
C GLY A 101 6.76 8.86 3.94
N SER A 102 6.89 7.67 4.50
CA SER A 102 5.93 7.11 5.48
C SER A 102 6.60 6.47 6.71
N ARG A 103 7.78 6.94 7.07
CA ARG A 103 8.58 6.35 8.15
C ARG A 103 8.09 6.85 9.52
N PRO A 104 7.54 5.99 10.39
CA PRO A 104 7.25 6.32 11.78
C PRO A 104 8.56 6.26 12.59
N ASP A 105 8.48 6.30 13.92
CA ASP A 105 9.63 5.90 14.75
C ASP A 105 9.97 4.42 14.43
N LYS A 106 11.25 4.03 14.51
CA LYS A 106 11.69 2.69 14.07
C LYS A 106 10.97 1.55 14.80
N GLU A 107 10.67 1.75 16.07
CA GLU A 107 9.93 0.82 16.93
C GLU A 107 8.44 0.68 16.56
N ASP A 108 7.91 1.58 15.74
CA ASP A 108 6.51 1.62 15.29
C ASP A 108 6.35 1.21 13.82
N GLU A 109 7.37 0.58 13.21
CA GLU A 109 7.19 -0.04 11.90
C GLU A 109 6.29 -1.29 11.97
N PRO A 110 5.46 -1.55 10.95
CA PRO A 110 5.33 -0.83 9.67
C PRO A 110 4.52 0.49 9.71
N GLY A 111 5.03 1.56 9.09
CA GLY A 111 4.41 2.91 9.16
C GLY A 111 3.24 3.22 8.23
N SER A 112 3.03 2.41 7.20
CA SER A 112 1.97 2.66 6.21
C SER A 112 1.09 1.44 5.98
N TYR A 113 -0.22 1.66 6.06
CA TYR A 113 -1.23 0.65 5.78
C TYR A 113 -1.67 0.79 4.33
N LYS A 114 -1.69 -0.35 3.64
CA LYS A 114 -1.94 -0.43 2.21
C LYS A 114 -3.01 -1.46 1.92
N ALA A 115 -3.62 -1.36 0.74
CA ALA A 115 -4.52 -2.39 0.26
C ALA A 115 -4.34 -2.68 -1.23
N PHE A 116 -4.47 -3.94 -1.62
CA PHE A 116 -4.55 -4.34 -3.02
C PHE A 116 -5.97 -4.09 -3.55
N MET A 117 -6.12 -3.00 -4.31
CA MET A 117 -7.39 -2.65 -4.95
C MET A 117 -7.62 -3.48 -6.20
N VAL A 118 -6.55 -3.65 -6.98
CA VAL A 118 -6.49 -4.56 -8.12
C VAL A 118 -5.11 -5.23 -8.07
N TYR A 119 -5.08 -6.55 -8.00
CA TYR A 119 -3.83 -7.32 -7.90
C TYR A 119 -4.04 -8.71 -8.47
N ASP A 120 -3.96 -8.80 -9.80
CA ASP A 120 -4.39 -10.00 -10.52
C ASP A 120 -3.36 -11.12 -10.44
N LYS A 121 -2.08 -10.79 -10.18
CA LYS A 121 -0.99 -11.75 -10.00
C LYS A 121 0.00 -11.31 -8.91
N PRO A 122 0.71 -12.26 -8.28
CA PRO A 122 1.86 -11.98 -7.44
C PRO A 122 2.99 -11.32 -8.25
N LEU A 123 3.08 -10.00 -8.15
CA LEU A 123 4.07 -9.18 -8.88
C LEU A 123 5.06 -8.49 -7.94
N MET A 124 4.72 -8.37 -6.66
CA MET A 124 5.51 -7.66 -5.66
C MET A 124 6.45 -8.66 -5.00
N TYR A 125 7.71 -8.26 -4.83
CA TYR A 125 8.73 -9.09 -4.24
C TYR A 125 9.67 -8.28 -3.34
N PHE A 126 10.33 -9.00 -2.43
CA PHE A 126 11.33 -8.49 -1.51
C PHE A 126 12.68 -9.12 -1.79
N GLN A 127 13.74 -8.41 -1.43
CA GLN A 127 15.12 -8.91 -1.46
C GLN A 127 15.81 -8.54 -0.15
N GLU A 128 16.67 -9.42 0.38
CA GLU A 128 17.41 -9.13 1.61
C GLU A 128 18.41 -7.97 1.40
N LYS A 129 19.00 -7.90 0.20
CA LYS A 129 20.04 -6.92 -0.17
C LYS A 129 19.85 -6.48 -1.62
N ARG A 130 20.50 -5.37 -2.02
CA ARG A 130 20.39 -4.83 -3.39
C ARG A 130 21.06 -5.70 -4.45
N ASP A 131 22.13 -6.39 -4.06
CA ASP A 131 23.02 -7.10 -4.99
C ASP A 131 22.78 -8.62 -5.02
N VAL A 132 21.68 -9.10 -4.41
CA VAL A 132 21.27 -10.51 -4.50
C VAL A 132 20.25 -10.66 -5.62
N GLU A 133 20.23 -11.82 -6.31
CA GLU A 133 19.23 -12.10 -7.35
C GLU A 133 17.95 -12.72 -6.78
N ASP A 134 18.02 -13.30 -5.59
CA ASP A 134 16.90 -14.01 -4.98
C ASP A 134 15.76 -13.04 -4.69
N LYS A 135 14.62 -13.31 -5.34
CA LYS A 135 13.37 -12.60 -5.17
C LYS A 135 12.41 -13.44 -4.34
N ILE A 136 11.90 -12.86 -3.26
CA ILE A 136 10.81 -13.46 -2.49
C ILE A 136 9.52 -12.76 -2.86
N TYR A 137 8.73 -13.41 -3.72
CA TYR A 137 7.41 -12.91 -4.10
C TYR A 137 6.42 -13.08 -2.95
N ILE A 138 5.55 -12.09 -2.78
CA ILE A 138 4.49 -12.19 -1.78
C ILE A 138 3.48 -13.26 -2.15
N ASN A 139 3.05 -14.04 -1.17
CA ASN A 139 1.89 -14.91 -1.27
C ASN A 139 0.71 -14.25 -0.54
N HIS A 140 0.17 -13.15 -1.07
CA HIS A 140 -0.89 -12.41 -0.36
C HIS A 140 -2.23 -13.17 -0.33
N PRO A 141 -2.86 -13.38 0.84
CA PRO A 141 -4.14 -14.07 0.94
C PRO A 141 -5.32 -13.16 0.57
N ASN A 142 -5.42 -12.79 -0.72
CA ASN A 142 -6.46 -11.91 -1.27
C ASN A 142 -7.91 -12.34 -0.94
N HIS A 143 -8.13 -13.63 -0.66
CA HIS A 143 -9.43 -14.19 -0.29
C HIS A 143 -9.79 -13.95 1.18
N LEU A 144 -8.82 -13.58 2.03
CA LEU A 144 -9.01 -13.30 3.46
C LEU A 144 -8.94 -11.80 3.76
N THR A 145 -8.00 -11.10 3.14
CA THR A 145 -7.81 -9.66 3.35
C THR A 145 -7.21 -9.04 2.09
N LYS A 146 -7.53 -7.76 1.85
CA LYS A 146 -6.83 -6.94 0.85
C LYS A 146 -5.71 -6.13 1.47
N TRP A 147 -5.69 -6.03 2.80
CA TRP A 147 -4.86 -5.13 3.56
C TRP A 147 -3.49 -5.73 3.82
N PHE A 148 -2.47 -4.89 3.78
CA PHE A 148 -1.11 -5.29 4.11
C PHE A 148 -0.32 -4.08 4.61
N ALA A 149 0.81 -4.36 5.24
CA ALA A 149 1.78 -3.36 5.65
C ALA A 149 3.20 -3.82 5.27
N ILE A 150 4.08 -2.85 5.04
CA ILE A 150 5.48 -3.04 4.68
C ILE A 150 6.33 -2.23 5.65
N ASN A 151 7.46 -2.78 6.09
CA ASN A 151 8.44 -2.02 6.88
C ASN A 151 9.16 -1.00 5.97
N ASN A 152 9.04 0.28 6.29
CA ASN A 152 9.52 1.36 5.43
C ASN A 152 11.02 1.65 5.59
N TYR A 153 11.67 1.19 6.67
CA TYR A 153 13.11 1.31 6.86
C TYR A 153 13.89 0.20 6.20
N ASP A 154 13.49 -1.05 6.41
CA ASP A 154 14.32 -2.21 6.09
C ASP A 154 13.85 -2.95 4.84
N ALA A 155 12.55 -2.87 4.51
CA ALA A 155 12.00 -3.71 3.45
C ALA A 155 12.34 -3.18 2.05
N LEU A 156 13.39 -3.78 1.49
CA LEU A 156 13.82 -3.57 0.13
C LEU A 156 12.92 -4.35 -0.82
N HIS A 157 12.07 -3.64 -1.56
CA HIS A 157 11.00 -4.23 -2.34
C HIS A 157 10.86 -3.61 -3.72
N ALA A 158 10.22 -4.36 -4.62
CA ALA A 158 10.00 -4.00 -6.00
C ALA A 158 8.72 -4.66 -6.53
N ALA A 159 8.39 -4.37 -7.78
CA ALA A 159 7.34 -5.11 -8.46
C ALA A 159 7.61 -5.24 -9.95
N ASP A 160 7.45 -6.47 -10.45
CA ASP A 160 7.45 -6.74 -11.87
C ASP A 160 6.27 -6.02 -12.55
N LEU A 161 6.45 -5.64 -13.81
CA LEU A 161 5.42 -4.95 -14.57
C LEU A 161 4.26 -5.93 -14.89
N PRO A 162 3.00 -5.61 -14.53
CA PRO A 162 1.86 -6.40 -14.99
C PRO A 162 1.80 -6.48 -16.52
N LYS A 163 1.50 -7.67 -17.06
CA LYS A 163 1.28 -7.89 -18.50
C LYS A 163 -0.21 -7.80 -18.79
N SER A 164 -0.59 -7.13 -19.89
CA SER A 164 -2.01 -7.04 -20.30
C SER A 164 -2.66 -8.43 -20.37
N PRO A 165 -3.88 -8.62 -19.82
CA PRO A 165 -4.79 -7.60 -19.27
C PRO A 165 -4.62 -7.29 -17.77
N ASP A 166 -3.63 -7.90 -17.10
CA ASP A 166 -3.43 -7.79 -15.66
C ASP A 166 -3.14 -6.34 -15.23
N ARG A 167 -3.57 -5.98 -14.02
CA ARG A 167 -3.32 -4.67 -13.42
C ARG A 167 -2.84 -4.81 -11.96
N LYS A 168 -2.11 -3.79 -11.52
CA LYS A 168 -1.68 -3.61 -10.13
C LYS A 168 -1.99 -2.20 -9.69
N ILE A 169 -2.99 -2.07 -8.81
CA ILE A 169 -3.39 -0.82 -8.18
C ILE A 169 -3.38 -1.02 -6.66
N ILE A 170 -2.53 -0.27 -5.97
CA ILE A 170 -2.40 -0.32 -4.52
C ILE A 170 -2.93 0.98 -3.95
N MET A 171 -3.75 0.89 -2.91
CA MET A 171 -4.07 2.03 -2.07
C MET A 171 -2.98 2.21 -1.02
N THR A 172 -2.54 3.44 -0.80
CA THR A 172 -1.64 3.79 0.32
C THR A 172 -2.31 4.83 1.20
N ILE A 173 -2.29 4.57 2.50
CA ILE A 173 -2.76 5.50 3.53
C ILE A 173 -1.54 5.95 4.32
N LEU A 174 -1.39 7.27 4.43
CA LEU A 174 -0.39 7.88 5.29
C LEU A 174 -1.07 8.74 6.33
N GLY A 175 -0.59 8.66 7.56
CA GLY A 175 -1.09 9.44 8.69
C GLY A 175 -0.18 9.34 9.90
N LYS A 176 -0.51 10.10 10.94
CA LYS A 176 0.09 9.98 12.26
C LYS A 176 -0.50 8.76 12.97
N LEU A 177 0.33 7.76 13.27
CA LEU A 177 -0.13 6.53 13.90
C LEU A 177 -0.65 6.75 15.33
N ASN A 178 -1.68 6.00 15.68
CA ASN A 178 -2.04 5.70 17.05
C ASN A 178 -1.27 4.44 17.47
N LYS A 179 -0.23 4.58 18.31
CA LYS A 179 0.69 3.49 18.65
C LYS A 179 -0.03 2.29 19.28
N GLU A 180 -0.99 2.52 20.17
CA GLU A 180 -1.74 1.45 20.85
C GLU A 180 -2.58 0.63 19.86
N LYS A 181 -3.42 1.30 19.05
CA LYS A 181 -4.20 0.62 18.00
C LYS A 181 -3.31 -0.07 16.98
N HIS A 182 -2.19 0.56 16.63
CA HIS A 182 -1.22 0.00 15.69
C HIS A 182 -0.68 -1.35 16.18
N GLN A 183 -0.22 -1.41 17.44
CA GLN A 183 0.31 -2.64 18.03
C GLN A 183 -0.77 -3.72 18.18
N GLU A 184 -2.00 -3.34 18.53
CA GLU A 184 -3.13 -4.28 18.60
C GLU A 184 -3.39 -4.94 17.23
N ILE A 185 -3.48 -4.14 16.17
CA ILE A 185 -3.73 -4.62 14.81
C ILE A 185 -2.59 -5.52 14.34
N LEU A 186 -1.33 -5.12 14.55
CA LEU A 186 -0.19 -5.93 14.17
C LEU A 186 -0.17 -7.27 14.89
N LYS A 187 -0.39 -7.28 16.20
CA LYS A 187 -0.39 -8.52 17.00
C LYS A 187 -1.38 -9.53 16.44
N ARG A 188 -2.65 -9.14 16.25
CA ARG A 188 -3.67 -10.05 15.70
C ARG A 188 -3.39 -10.45 14.25
N SER A 189 -2.80 -9.54 13.46
CA SER A 189 -2.46 -9.81 12.06
C SER A 189 -1.33 -10.83 11.93
N LEU A 190 -0.29 -10.70 12.74
CA LEU A 190 0.85 -11.62 12.78
C LEU A 190 0.43 -13.01 13.27
N GLU A 191 -0.47 -13.08 14.24
CA GLU A 191 -1.02 -14.36 14.71
C GLU A 191 -1.84 -15.05 13.61
N LYS A 192 -2.74 -14.30 12.97
CA LYS A 192 -3.68 -14.82 11.96
C LYS A 192 -3.01 -15.17 10.62
N TYR A 193 -2.01 -14.40 10.21
CA TYR A 193 -1.40 -14.48 8.88
C TYR A 193 0.08 -14.88 8.88
N LYS A 194 0.58 -15.50 9.96
CA LYS A 194 1.99 -15.89 10.12
C LYS A 194 2.61 -16.54 8.88
N ASP A 195 1.88 -17.44 8.21
CA ASP A 195 2.36 -18.22 7.05
C ASP A 195 2.46 -17.39 5.76
N TYR A 196 1.95 -16.15 5.78
CA TYR A 196 1.98 -15.19 4.67
C TYR A 196 2.94 -14.02 4.94
N THR A 197 3.61 -14.01 6.10
CA THR A 197 4.56 -12.95 6.45
C THR A 197 5.92 -13.19 5.79
N ILE A 198 6.65 -12.11 5.53
CA ILE A 198 8.05 -12.18 5.11
C ILE A 198 8.89 -11.49 6.18
N SER A 199 9.93 -12.18 6.64
CA SER A 199 10.92 -11.65 7.57
C SER A 199 12.33 -12.11 7.18
N PHE A 200 13.33 -11.28 7.47
CA PHE A 200 14.76 -11.60 7.31
C PHE A 200 15.49 -11.49 8.64
#